data_AF-A0AAD7APE1-F1
#
_entry.id   AF-A0AAD7APE1-F1
#
_cell.length_a   1.000
_cell.length_b   1.000
_cell.length_c   1.000
_cell.angle_alpha   90.00
_cell.angle_beta   90.00
_cell.angle_gamma   90.00
#
_symmetry.space_group_name_H-M   'P 1'
#
loop_
_entity.id
_entity.type
_entity.pdbx_description
1 polymer ?
#
loop_
_entity_poly.entity_id
_entity_poly.type
_entity_poly.pdbx_seq_one_letter_code
_entity_poly.pdbx_strand_id
1 'polypeptide(L)'
;MIIPINFLVASTSTSKLPPALATISHDELVLIELQGNFEVECTNDRERDGKLVGRLSIDDAAKRPTLMIGHHLLEGKVTQLPKPLAVIRRVANTESDAMDCDSGDLESQRGETSTVSWDAIAVVKRKIVFSTRPMPIVGRPA
;
A
#
# COMPACT_ATOMS: atom_id res chain seq x y z
N MET A 1 -21.76 -3.13 17.93
CA MET A 1 -21.19 -3.98 16.87
C MET A 1 -19.68 -4.01 17.08
N ILE A 2 -19.08 -5.17 17.35
CA ILE A 2 -17.63 -5.32 17.55
C ILE A 2 -17.07 -5.89 16.24
N ILE A 3 -16.07 -5.22 15.66
CA ILE A 3 -15.39 -5.68 14.45
C ILE A 3 -14.14 -6.46 14.89
N PRO A 4 -14.00 -7.76 14.55
CA PRO A 4 -12.84 -8.53 14.94
C PRO A 4 -11.61 -8.08 14.13
N ILE A 5 -10.53 -7.78 14.85
CA ILE A 5 -9.21 -7.44 14.28
C ILE A 5 -8.20 -8.45 14.81
N ASN A 6 -7.63 -9.26 13.91
CA ASN A 6 -6.59 -10.22 14.21
C ASN A 6 -5.23 -9.52 14.18
N PHE A 7 -4.47 -9.62 15.26
CA PHE A 7 -3.06 -9.20 15.28
C PHE A 7 -2.19 -10.44 15.10
N LEU A 8 -1.46 -10.51 14.00
CA LEU A 8 -0.44 -11.55 13.83
C LEU A 8 0.73 -11.21 14.76
N VAL A 9 0.79 -11.90 15.89
CA VAL A 9 1.96 -11.86 16.77
C VAL A 9 3.10 -12.53 16.01
N ALA A 10 4.17 -11.78 15.72
CA ALA A 10 5.28 -12.22 14.91
C ALA A 10 5.97 -13.47 15.50
N SER A 11 5.48 -14.66 15.15
CA SER A 11 6.28 -15.87 15.16
C SER A 11 7.22 -15.75 13.98
N THR A 12 8.50 -15.46 14.24
CA THR A 12 9.79 -15.73 13.53
C THR A 12 9.84 -16.19 12.06
N SER A 13 8.78 -16.01 11.28
CA SER A 13 8.67 -16.34 9.87
C SER A 13 8.27 -15.06 9.15
N THR A 14 9.12 -14.63 8.24
CA THR A 14 8.98 -13.49 7.34
C THR A 14 7.70 -13.66 6.50
N SER A 15 6.55 -13.26 7.03
CA SER A 15 5.33 -13.18 6.24
C SER A 15 5.57 -12.13 5.17
N LYS A 16 5.82 -12.59 3.93
CA LYS A 16 6.08 -11.72 2.78
C LYS A 16 4.97 -10.67 2.73
N LEU A 17 5.35 -9.40 2.84
CA LEU A 17 4.40 -8.32 2.67
C LEU A 17 3.72 -8.45 1.30
N PRO A 18 2.43 -8.07 1.19
CA PRO A 18 1.79 -7.92 -0.10
C PRO A 18 2.66 -7.08 -1.05
N PRO A 19 2.67 -7.34 -2.37
CA PRO A 19 3.54 -6.64 -3.33
C PRO A 19 3.42 -5.11 -3.31
N ALA A 20 2.27 -4.58 -2.88
CA ALA A 20 2.02 -3.15 -2.76
C ALA A 20 2.70 -2.50 -1.54
N LEU A 21 3.21 -3.30 -0.61
CA LEU A 21 3.86 -2.84 0.62
C LEU A 21 5.35 -3.19 0.57
N ALA A 22 6.19 -2.18 0.69
CA ALA A 22 7.63 -2.35 0.74
C ALA A 22 8.16 -1.90 2.11
N THR A 23 9.18 -2.62 2.59
CA THR A 23 9.94 -2.24 3.77
C THR A 23 11.17 -1.44 3.39
N ILE A 24 11.54 -0.48 4.22
CA ILE A 24 12.76 0.32 4.05
C ILE A 24 13.81 -0.18 5.03
N SER A 25 15.00 -0.51 4.51
CA SER A 25 16.23 -0.87 5.25
C SER A 25 16.05 -1.94 6.34
N HIS A 26 15.53 -1.57 7.51
CA HIS A 26 15.40 -2.41 8.70
C HIS A 26 14.02 -3.11 8.81
N ASP A 27 13.45 -3.56 7.68
CA ASP A 27 12.13 -4.20 7.65
C ASP A 27 10.98 -3.30 8.17
N GLU A 28 11.14 -1.97 8.13
CA GLU A 28 10.10 -1.04 8.58
C GLU A 28 9.21 -0.60 7.42
N LEU A 29 7.89 -0.71 7.63
CA LEU A 29 6.89 -0.15 6.74
C LEU A 29 6.72 1.35 6.99
N VAL A 30 6.91 2.14 5.94
CA VAL A 30 6.86 3.61 6.00
C VAL A 30 5.82 4.12 5.03
N LEU A 31 5.06 5.13 5.45
CA LEU A 31 4.09 5.79 4.58
C LEU A 31 4.79 6.80 3.66
N ILE A 32 4.54 6.74 2.36
CA ILE A 32 4.94 7.78 1.40
C ILE A 32 3.75 8.71 1.19
N GLU A 33 3.96 10.00 1.43
CA GLU A 33 2.95 11.05 1.28
C GLU A 33 3.43 12.08 0.27
N LEU A 34 2.64 12.30 -0.77
CA LEU A 34 2.89 13.32 -1.80
C LEU A 34 1.82 14.40 -1.72
N GLN A 35 2.25 15.66 -1.73
CA GLN A 35 1.32 16.79 -1.86
C GLN A 35 0.99 17.03 -3.33
N GLY A 36 -0.23 16.67 -3.74
CA GLY A 36 -0.73 16.82 -5.10
C GLY A 36 -1.34 15.54 -5.63
N ASN A 37 -1.48 15.46 -6.94
CA ASN A 37 -2.08 14.32 -7.63
C ASN A 37 -1.00 13.57 -8.41
N PHE A 38 -1.02 12.24 -8.31
CA PHE A 38 -0.15 11.36 -9.08
C PHE A 38 -0.91 10.91 -10.34
N GLU A 39 -0.57 11.49 -11.48
CA GLU A 39 -1.21 11.20 -12.76
C GLU A 39 -0.43 10.11 -13.49
N VAL A 40 -1.13 9.02 -13.83
CA VAL A 40 -0.61 7.92 -14.65
C VAL A 40 -1.52 7.72 -15.83
N GLU A 41 -0.97 7.87 -17.02
CA GLU A 41 -1.66 7.55 -18.27
C GLU A 41 -1.77 6.01 -18.39
N CYS A 42 -2.98 5.49 -18.15
CA CYS A 42 -3.32 4.08 -18.34
C CYS A 42 -4.62 3.98 -19.11
N THR A 43 -4.75 2.96 -19.96
CA THR A 43 -6.02 2.69 -20.66
C THR A 43 -7.00 1.97 -19.72
N ASN A 44 -6.47 1.07 -18.86
CA ASN A 44 -7.25 0.27 -17.91
C ASN A 44 -6.60 0.33 -16.51
N ASP A 45 -7.38 0.20 -15.43
CA ASP A 45 -6.85 0.28 -14.05
C ASP A 45 -5.82 -0.81 -13.72
N ARG A 46 -5.99 -2.02 -14.27
CA ARG A 46 -5.05 -3.15 -14.10
C ARG A 46 -3.67 -2.90 -14.71
N GLU A 47 -3.56 -1.92 -15.59
CA GLU A 47 -2.28 -1.59 -16.24
C GLU A 47 -1.31 -0.88 -15.27
N ARG A 48 -1.79 -0.40 -14.13
CA ARG A 48 -0.97 0.30 -13.13
C ARG A 48 -0.08 -0.65 -12.33
N ASP A 49 -0.49 -1.90 -12.17
CA ASP A 49 0.15 -2.83 -11.26
C ASP A 49 1.55 -3.23 -11.76
N GLY A 50 2.54 -3.14 -10.87
CA GLY A 50 3.92 -3.53 -11.17
C GLY A 50 4.69 -2.57 -12.08
N LYS A 51 4.11 -1.46 -12.53
CA LYS A 51 4.82 -0.47 -13.35
C LYS A 51 5.77 0.38 -12.51
N LEU A 52 6.95 0.65 -13.07
CA LEU A 52 7.91 1.57 -12.48
C LEU A 52 7.39 3.01 -12.61
N VAL A 53 6.98 3.58 -11.49
CA VAL A 53 6.47 4.95 -11.39
C VAL A 53 7.55 5.98 -11.09
N GLY A 54 8.66 5.55 -10.48
CA GLY A 54 9.72 6.44 -10.05
C GLY A 54 10.77 5.73 -9.20
N ARG A 55 11.80 6.49 -8.82
CA ARG A 55 12.91 6.02 -8.00
C ARG A 55 12.97 6.80 -6.70
N LEU A 56 12.71 6.12 -5.59
CA LEU A 56 12.97 6.63 -4.24
C LEU A 56 14.42 6.36 -3.88
N SER A 57 15.15 7.40 -3.47
CA SER A 57 16.50 7.30 -2.94
C SER A 57 16.52 7.83 -1.51
N ILE A 58 17.07 7.05 -0.59
CA ILE A 58 17.22 7.40 0.81
C ILE A 58 18.70 7.35 1.11
N ASP A 59 19.31 8.53 1.23
CA ASP A 59 20.70 8.63 1.63
C ASP A 59 20.75 8.76 3.16
N ASP A 60 21.27 7.70 3.80
CA ASP A 60 21.44 7.62 5.26
C ASP A 60 22.36 8.73 5.78
N ALA A 61 23.26 9.27 4.96
CA ALA A 61 24.12 10.39 5.33
C ALA A 61 23.39 11.74 5.21
N ALA A 62 22.59 11.93 4.17
CA ALA A 62 21.96 13.22 3.88
C ALA A 62 20.63 13.45 4.65
N LYS A 63 20.01 12.41 5.22
CA LYS A 63 18.67 12.45 5.88
C LYS A 63 17.55 13.05 5.02
N ARG A 64 17.79 13.29 3.73
CA ARG A 64 16.87 13.93 2.78
C ARG A 64 16.49 12.90 1.73
N PRO A 65 15.34 12.22 1.86
CA PRO A 65 14.85 11.32 0.83
C PRO A 65 14.53 12.11 -0.44
N THR A 66 14.86 11.55 -1.60
CA THR A 66 14.52 12.12 -2.90
C THR A 66 13.68 11.13 -3.69
N LEU A 67 12.67 11.64 -4.40
CA LEU A 67 11.81 10.85 -5.25
C LEU A 67 11.85 11.42 -6.67
N MET A 68 12.32 10.60 -7.61
CA MET A 68 12.35 10.94 -9.02
C MET A 68 11.18 10.27 -9.73
N ILE A 69 10.30 11.05 -10.36
CA ILE A 69 9.15 10.59 -11.14
C ILE A 69 9.27 11.23 -12.53
N GLY A 70 9.54 10.43 -13.57
CA GLY A 70 9.84 10.98 -14.90
C GLY A 70 10.97 12.01 -14.84
N HIS A 71 10.69 13.25 -15.26
CA HIS A 71 11.64 14.38 -15.20
C HIS A 71 11.52 15.25 -13.95
N HIS A 72 10.70 14.83 -12.98
CA HIS A 72 10.47 15.55 -11.74
C HIS A 72 11.32 14.98 -10.60
N LEU A 73 12.02 15.85 -9.89
CA LEU A 73 12.70 15.56 -8.64
C LEU A 73 11.93 16.20 -7.49
N LEU A 74 11.49 15.38 -6.55
CA LEU A 74 10.90 15.82 -5.29
C LEU A 74 11.89 15.59 -4.16
N GLU A 75 12.12 16.61 -3.37
CA GLU A 75 12.86 16.50 -2.13
C GLU A 75 11.88 16.33 -0.97
N GLY A 76 12.08 15.27 -0.21
CA GLY A 76 11.23 14.91 0.92
C GLY A 76 11.93 15.03 2.26
N LYS A 77 11.19 14.67 3.30
CA LYS A 77 11.67 14.57 4.68
C LYS A 77 11.05 13.37 5.38
N VAL A 78 11.85 12.66 6.18
CA VAL A 78 11.35 11.63 7.09
C VAL A 78 10.81 12.31 8.35
N THR A 79 9.57 11.99 8.74
CA THR A 79 8.94 12.50 9.97
C THR A 79 8.30 11.36 10.75
N GLN A 80 8.30 11.47 12.08
CA GLN A 80 7.55 10.56 12.93
C GLN A 80 6.08 10.94 12.92
N LEU A 81 5.19 9.94 12.87
CA LEU A 81 3.76 10.14 12.99
C LEU A 81 3.42 10.38 14.47
N PRO A 82 2.68 11.46 14.80
CA PRO A 82 2.25 11.70 16.18
C PRO A 82 1.29 10.61 16.68
N LYS A 83 0.57 9.97 15.76
CA LYS A 83 -0.27 8.80 16.01
C LYS A 83 0.11 7.70 15.01
N PRO A 84 0.63 6.55 15.46
CA PRO A 84 0.92 5.42 14.58
C PRO A 84 -0.34 4.94 13.86
N LEU A 85 -0.18 4.47 12.62
CA LEU A 85 -1.28 3.97 11.80
C LEU A 85 -1.17 2.45 11.65
N ALA A 86 -2.28 1.73 11.82
CA ALA A 86 -2.33 0.31 11.55
C ALA A 86 -2.69 0.08 10.07
N VAL A 87 -1.91 -0.76 9.39
CA VAL A 87 -2.26 -1.29 8.07
C VAL A 87 -3.11 -2.52 8.29
N ILE A 88 -4.40 -2.43 7.94
CA ILE A 88 -5.36 -3.52 8.07
C ILE A 88 -5.80 -4.02 6.70
N ARG A 89 -5.92 -5.34 6.55
CA ARG A 89 -6.47 -5.99 5.36
C ARG A 89 -7.78 -6.65 5.70
N ARG A 90 -8.79 -6.41 4.87
CA ARG A 90 -10.06 -7.11 4.97
C ARG A 90 -9.87 -8.56 4.54
N VAL A 91 -10.32 -9.49 5.37
CA VAL A 91 -10.44 -10.90 5.02
C VAL A 91 -11.91 -11.16 4.75
N ALA A 92 -12.23 -11.40 3.47
CA ALA A 92 -13.52 -11.94 3.09
C ALA A 92 -13.38 -13.46 3.07
N ASN A 93 -14.01 -14.15 4.01
CA ASN A 93 -14.21 -15.59 3.89
C ASN A 93 -15.29 -15.78 2.83
N THR A 94 -14.87 -15.91 1.57
CA THR A 94 -15.73 -16.53 0.57
C THR A 94 -15.54 -18.02 0.77
N GLU A 95 -16.53 -18.67 1.36
CA GLU A 95 -16.65 -20.12 1.31
C GLU A 95 -16.88 -20.49 -0.16
N SER A 96 -15.81 -20.55 -0.95
CA SER A 96 -15.82 -21.12 -2.28
C SER A 96 -15.74 -22.64 -2.15
N ASP A 97 -16.83 -23.24 -1.67
CA ASP A 97 -17.13 -24.61 -2.04
C ASP A 97 -17.50 -24.61 -3.52
N ALA A 98 -16.64 -25.24 -4.32
CA ALA A 98 -16.93 -25.53 -5.70
C ALA A 98 -18.15 -26.46 -5.76
N MET A 99 -19.32 -25.92 -6.07
CA MET A 99 -20.41 -26.71 -6.65
C MET A 99 -20.91 -26.03 -7.91
N ASP A 100 -20.40 -26.57 -9.01
CA ASP A 100 -21.09 -26.64 -10.29
C ASP A 100 -22.44 -27.33 -10.06
N CYS A 101 -23.54 -26.57 -10.11
CA CYS A 101 -24.86 -27.12 -10.37
C CYS A 101 -25.69 -26.10 -11.16
N ASP A 102 -25.70 -26.32 -12.47
CA ASP A 102 -26.73 -25.89 -13.41
C ASP A 102 -28.14 -26.20 -12.86
N SER A 103 -28.99 -25.18 -12.71
CA SER A 103 -30.44 -25.20 -13.00
C SER A 103 -31.11 -23.90 -12.50
N GLY A 104 -32.01 -23.37 -13.34
CA GLY A 104 -32.58 -22.03 -13.23
C GLY A 104 -33.62 -21.78 -12.13
N ASP A 105 -33.89 -20.48 -11.98
CA ASP A 105 -35.09 -19.81 -11.46
C ASP A 105 -35.65 -20.25 -10.09
N LEU A 106 -35.48 -19.41 -9.06
CA LEU A 106 -36.57 -18.78 -8.27
C LEU A 106 -36.04 -18.14 -6.98
N GLU A 107 -36.57 -16.95 -6.71
CA GLU A 107 -36.38 -16.11 -5.53
C GLU A 107 -36.48 -16.90 -4.21
N SER A 108 -35.46 -16.83 -3.35
CA SER A 108 -35.55 -17.23 -1.94
C SER A 108 -34.45 -16.58 -1.11
N GLN A 109 -34.90 -15.84 -0.10
CA GLN A 109 -34.15 -15.20 0.97
C GLN A 109 -33.10 -16.11 1.61
N ARG A 110 -31.86 -15.62 1.75
CA ARG A 110 -30.92 -15.96 2.85
C ARG A 110 -29.89 -14.85 2.96
N GLY A 111 -29.98 -14.07 4.04
CA GLY A 111 -28.94 -13.10 4.39
C GLY A 111 -27.67 -13.85 4.75
N GLU A 112 -26.74 -13.96 3.81
CA GLU A 112 -25.36 -14.31 4.09
C GLU A 112 -24.76 -13.20 4.96
N THR A 113 -24.77 -13.41 6.28
CA THR A 113 -23.97 -12.60 7.19
C THR A 113 -22.51 -12.94 6.93
N SER A 114 -21.95 -12.39 5.85
CA SER A 114 -20.51 -12.43 5.60
C SER A 114 -19.82 -11.85 6.83
N THR A 115 -19.20 -12.70 7.63
CA THR A 115 -18.47 -12.27 8.81
C THR A 115 -17.18 -11.61 8.33
N VAL A 116 -17.24 -10.30 8.13
CA VAL A 116 -16.09 -9.50 7.72
C VAL A 116 -15.10 -9.48 8.88
N SER A 117 -13.91 -10.04 8.66
CA SER A 117 -12.80 -9.97 9.60
C SER A 117 -11.65 -9.14 9.01
N TRP A 118 -10.76 -8.66 9.86
CA TRP A 118 -9.64 -7.82 9.47
C TRP A 118 -8.35 -8.34 10.08
N ASP A 119 -7.28 -8.36 9.30
CA ASP A 119 -5.93 -8.66 9.77
C ASP A 119 -5.11 -7.38 9.87
N ALA A 120 -4.52 -7.12 11.04
CA ALA A 120 -3.49 -6.10 11.19
C ALA A 120 -2.16 -6.64 10.66
N ILE A 121 -1.68 -6.07 9.55
CA ILE A 121 -0.46 -6.48 8.85
C ILE A 121 0.77 -5.76 9.42
N ALA A 122 0.65 -4.46 9.69
CA ALA A 122 1.78 -3.64 10.12
C ALA A 122 1.33 -2.42 10.92
N VAL A 123 2.27 -1.85 11.67
CA VAL A 123 2.10 -0.55 12.35
C VAL A 123 3.12 0.45 11.80
N VAL A 124 2.63 1.49 11.15
CA VAL A 124 3.42 2.57 10.57
C VAL A 124 3.64 3.65 11.61
N LYS A 125 4.92 3.92 11.92
CA LYS A 125 5.32 4.94 12.91
C LYS A 125 5.97 6.16 12.25
N ARG A 126 6.42 6.03 11.01
CA ARG A 126 7.14 7.07 10.27
C ARG A 126 6.52 7.26 8.89
N LYS A 127 6.65 8.47 8.37
CA LYS A 127 6.28 8.81 7.00
C LYS A 127 7.39 9.61 6.30
N ILE A 128 7.50 9.43 4.99
CA ILE A 128 8.29 10.28 4.10
C ILE A 128 7.31 11.24 3.42
N VAL A 129 7.49 12.53 3.65
CA VAL A 129 6.63 13.57 3.09
C VAL A 129 7.37 14.30 1.98
N PHE A 130 6.73 14.39 0.81
CA PHE A 130 7.14 15.22 -0.33
C PHE A 130 6.13 16.37 -0.49
N SER A 131 6.39 17.49 0.19
CA SER A 131 5.50 18.67 0.24
C SER A 131 6.00 19.86 -0.57
N THR A 132 7.14 19.73 -1.25
CA THR A 132 7.72 20.79 -2.07
C THR A 132 7.30 20.65 -3.52
N ARG A 133 7.36 21.76 -4.28
CA ARG A 133 7.06 21.74 -5.71
C ARG A 133 8.07 20.86 -6.45
N PRO A 134 7.63 19.99 -7.37
CA PRO A 134 8.56 19.19 -8.15
C PRO A 134 9.54 20.06 -8.95
N MET A 135 10.83 19.73 -8.85
CA MET A 135 11.89 20.41 -9.58
C MET A 135 12.18 19.68 -10.89
N PRO A 136 12.27 20.37 -12.05
CA PRO A 136 12.67 19.72 -13.29
C PRO A 136 14.15 19.32 -13.24
N ILE A 137 14.46 18.11 -13.68
CA ILE A 137 15.85 17.67 -13.85
C ILE A 137 16.32 18.17 -15.23
N VAL A 138 17.10 19.25 -15.23
CA VAL A 138 17.76 19.77 -16.44
C VAL A 138 19.11 19.08 -16.60
N GLY A 139 19.22 18.21 -17.61
CA GLY A 139 20.50 17.65 -18.06
C GLY A 139 20.84 16.26 -17.53
N ARG A 140 20.31 15.23 -18.20
CA ARG A 140 21.09 14.06 -18.63
C ARG A 140 20.35 13.40 -19.79
N PRO A 141 20.95 13.24 -20.99
CA PRO A 141 20.37 12.36 -21.99
C PRO A 141 20.34 10.93 -21.43
N ALA A 142 19.31 10.18 -21.80
CA ALA A 142 19.16 8.76 -21.50
C ALA A 142 20.38 7.95 -21.95
#